data_AF-A0A957WA85-F1
#
_entry.id   AF-A0A957WA85-F1
#
_cell.length_a   1.000
_cell.length_b   1.000
_cell.length_c   1.000
_cell.angle_alpha   90.00
_cell.angle_beta   90.00
_cell.angle_gamma   90.00
#
_symmetry.space_group_name_H-M   'P 1'
#
loop_
_entity.id
_entity.type
_entity.pdbx_description
1 polymer ?
#
loop_
_entity_poly.entity_id
_entity_poly.type
_entity_poly.pdbx_seq_one_letter_code
_entity_poly.pdbx_strand_id
1 'polypeptide(L)'
;MSNPSNINNSKKTHQVNIGRVDGDLHGVTIAGRDVKELAIDTLKVNIFEDDDAPREYRERNDIREMMQKVWITRRLEPLLQEAASPETLFELCPNAVEHPWANIVDTSDQKRELLLVGKSLVDVFNEMQGALLLLGEPGVARTILLLDIVQQALEWAEDPDQPLPVVIPMGWWTNTKQSFAEWLVTILNEKYAIRKTSAHEWLDNGLFMLCLDDLEQIGKDKQRAACITAINDFYQEHGLTQMIVCCHPTSYEATKARLQLQGAVALKTAA
;
A
#
# COMPACT_ATOMS: atom_id res chain seq x y z
N MET A 1 5.32 -67.65 36.60
CA MET A 1 4.52 -67.35 37.80
C MET A 1 4.99 -66.03 38.38
N SER A 2 4.04 -65.10 38.52
CA SER A 2 4.02 -63.97 39.48
C SER A 2 4.99 -62.78 39.33
N ASN A 3 4.44 -61.70 38.74
CA ASN A 3 4.57 -60.29 39.18
C ASN A 3 3.98 -60.14 40.62
N PRO A 4 3.96 -58.98 41.35
CA PRO A 4 4.18 -57.57 40.96
C PRO A 4 4.86 -56.65 42.03
N SER A 5 5.15 -55.38 41.70
CA SER A 5 4.68 -54.20 42.48
C SER A 5 5.06 -52.84 41.85
N ASN A 6 4.02 -52.02 41.63
CA ASN A 6 4.00 -50.59 41.28
C ASN A 6 4.62 -49.69 42.35
N ILE A 7 5.24 -48.56 41.96
CA ILE A 7 4.99 -47.22 42.55
C ILE A 7 5.05 -46.13 41.46
N ASN A 8 4.17 -45.16 41.62
CA ASN A 8 3.61 -44.15 40.73
C ASN A 8 4.34 -42.78 40.78
N ASN A 9 3.95 -41.90 39.84
CA ASN A 9 4.05 -40.42 39.83
C ASN A 9 5.44 -39.79 39.56
N SER A 10 5.61 -38.76 38.72
CA SER A 10 4.75 -37.57 38.56
C SER A 10 5.04 -36.84 37.22
N LYS A 11 3.97 -36.40 36.55
CA LYS A 11 3.94 -35.52 35.38
C LYS A 11 4.45 -34.11 35.75
N LYS A 12 5.25 -33.48 34.89
CA LYS A 12 5.39 -32.02 34.83
C LYS A 12 4.97 -31.51 33.45
N THR A 13 3.67 -31.43 33.23
CA THR A 13 3.04 -30.54 32.26
C THR A 13 3.26 -29.10 32.74
N HIS A 14 4.02 -28.32 31.98
CA HIS A 14 4.10 -26.87 32.19
C HIS A 14 2.80 -26.25 31.66
N GLN A 15 1.94 -25.83 32.60
CA GLN A 15 0.82 -24.94 32.34
C GLN A 15 1.34 -23.55 31.99
N VAL A 16 0.98 -23.04 30.82
CA VAL A 16 1.02 -21.61 30.53
C VAL A 16 -0.36 -21.05 30.88
N ASN A 17 -0.41 -20.17 31.87
CA ASN A 17 -1.62 -19.46 32.26
C ASN A 17 -1.99 -18.45 31.16
N ILE A 18 -3.10 -18.69 30.46
CA ILE A 18 -3.75 -17.66 29.63
C ILE A 18 -4.75 -16.94 30.53
N GLY A 19 -4.44 -15.69 30.85
CA GLY A 19 -5.33 -14.79 31.57
C GLY A 19 -6.62 -14.57 30.76
N ARG A 20 -7.74 -14.75 31.45
CA ARG A 20 -9.10 -14.49 31.00
C ARG A 20 -9.28 -12.99 30.74
N VAL A 21 -9.71 -12.62 29.53
CA VAL A 21 -10.28 -11.29 29.26
C VAL A 21 -11.78 -11.50 29.07
N ASP A 22 -12.55 -11.04 30.06
CA ASP A 22 -14.00 -10.86 29.97
C ASP A 22 -14.28 -9.60 29.15
N GLY A 23 -15.12 -9.70 28.13
CA GLY A 23 -15.61 -8.60 27.32
C GLY A 23 -16.74 -9.08 26.41
N ASP A 24 -17.95 -8.59 26.68
CA ASP A 24 -19.22 -9.10 26.18
C ASP A 24 -19.38 -9.11 24.65
N LEU A 25 -19.80 -10.27 24.14
CA LEU A 25 -20.44 -10.44 22.85
C LEU A 25 -21.92 -10.05 22.97
N HIS A 26 -22.31 -8.90 22.42
CA HIS A 26 -23.71 -8.62 22.05
C HIS A 26 -23.76 -8.33 20.56
N GLY A 27 -24.49 -9.18 19.83
CA GLY A 27 -24.41 -9.31 18.38
C GLY A 27 -25.22 -8.30 17.58
N VAL A 28 -24.91 -8.25 16.27
CA VAL A 28 -25.87 -7.86 15.22
C VAL A 28 -25.63 -8.72 13.98
N THR A 29 -26.76 -9.10 13.39
CA THR A 29 -27.08 -9.94 12.23
C THR A 29 -26.30 -9.65 10.94
N ILE A 30 -26.01 -10.74 10.23
CA ILE A 30 -25.40 -10.79 8.89
C ILE A 30 -26.36 -10.24 7.83
N ALA A 31 -25.97 -9.16 7.14
CA ALA A 31 -26.32 -8.89 5.75
C ALA A 31 -25.36 -7.84 5.15
N GLY A 32 -24.53 -8.27 4.19
CA GLY A 32 -23.54 -7.42 3.51
C GLY A 32 -22.12 -7.74 3.95
N ARG A 33 -21.24 -8.08 3.00
CA ARG A 33 -19.84 -8.43 3.26
C ARG A 33 -19.09 -7.20 3.77
N ASP A 34 -18.94 -7.11 5.08
CA ASP A 34 -17.98 -6.20 5.71
C ASP A 34 -16.56 -6.71 5.45
N VAL A 35 -15.78 -5.90 4.74
CA VAL A 35 -14.34 -6.07 4.57
C VAL A 35 -13.68 -5.84 5.93
N LYS A 36 -13.48 -6.92 6.69
CA LYS A 36 -12.75 -6.85 7.96
C LYS A 36 -11.28 -6.59 7.69
N GLU A 37 -10.86 -5.38 8.07
CA GLU A 37 -9.58 -5.02 8.67
C GLU A 37 -8.49 -6.10 8.53
N LEU A 38 -7.66 -5.97 7.49
CA LEU A 38 -6.46 -6.79 7.29
C LEU A 38 -5.43 -6.39 8.35
N ALA A 39 -5.42 -7.12 9.47
CA ALA A 39 -4.30 -7.12 10.38
C ALA A 39 -3.07 -7.64 9.63
N ILE A 40 -2.10 -6.77 9.38
CA ILE A 40 -0.75 -7.21 8.99
C ILE A 40 -0.15 -7.89 10.21
N ASP A 41 -0.27 -9.22 10.26
CA ASP A 41 0.48 -10.03 11.19
C ASP A 41 1.97 -9.75 10.95
N THR A 42 2.62 -9.16 11.96
CA THR A 42 4.06 -8.88 11.97
C THR A 42 4.83 -10.19 11.81
N LEU A 43 5.13 -10.56 10.57
CA LEU A 43 5.93 -11.73 10.26
C LEU A 43 7.38 -11.45 10.68
N LYS A 44 7.84 -12.15 11.71
CA LYS A 44 9.29 -12.27 11.96
C LYS A 44 9.87 -13.11 10.82
N VAL A 45 10.50 -12.46 9.85
CA VAL A 45 11.29 -13.13 8.81
C VAL A 45 12.51 -13.77 9.50
N ASN A 46 12.86 -14.99 9.09
CA ASN A 46 13.96 -15.75 9.70
C ASN A 46 15.30 -15.10 9.33
N ILE A 47 16.02 -14.62 10.35
CA ILE A 47 17.30 -13.91 10.24
C ILE A 47 18.43 -14.94 10.21
N PHE A 48 18.61 -15.69 9.12
CA PHE A 48 19.85 -16.43 8.90
C PHE A 48 20.12 -16.54 7.40
N GLU A 49 20.88 -15.59 6.84
CA GLU A 49 21.98 -15.82 5.88
C GLU A 49 22.71 -14.50 5.51
N ASP A 50 24.04 -14.63 5.36
CA ASP A 50 25.08 -13.65 4.97
C ASP A 50 25.50 -12.53 5.98
N ASP A 51 26.48 -12.85 6.83
CA ASP A 51 27.09 -11.94 7.82
C ASP A 51 27.92 -10.80 7.20
N ASP A 52 28.38 -10.94 5.93
CA ASP A 52 29.31 -9.99 5.29
C ASP A 52 28.65 -8.87 4.46
N ALA A 53 27.35 -8.94 4.19
CA ALA A 53 26.66 -7.89 3.43
C ALA A 53 26.52 -6.58 4.23
N PRO A 54 26.60 -5.38 3.60
CA PRO A 54 26.29 -4.13 4.27
C PRO A 54 24.90 -4.17 4.90
N ARG A 55 24.75 -3.63 6.12
CA ARG A 55 23.49 -3.70 6.88
C ARG A 55 22.29 -3.14 6.12
N GLU A 56 22.48 -2.07 5.35
CA GLU A 56 21.44 -1.47 4.51
C GLU A 56 20.95 -2.43 3.43
N TYR A 57 21.85 -3.19 2.81
CA TYR A 57 21.50 -4.22 1.82
C TYR A 57 20.62 -5.32 2.45
N ARG A 58 20.95 -5.76 3.67
CA ARG A 58 20.12 -6.71 4.42
C ARG A 58 18.76 -6.13 4.77
N GLU A 59 18.72 -4.93 5.34
CA GLU A 59 17.45 -4.26 5.69
C GLU A 59 16.55 -4.10 4.46
N ARG A 60 17.12 -3.69 3.32
CA ARG A 60 16.37 -3.54 2.07
C ARG A 60 15.84 -4.88 1.54
N ASN A 61 16.64 -5.94 1.59
CA ASN A 61 16.20 -7.28 1.18
C ASN A 61 15.13 -7.87 2.11
N ASP A 62 15.26 -7.69 3.42
CA ASP A 62 14.25 -8.13 4.40
C ASP A 62 12.89 -7.48 4.11
N ILE A 63 12.89 -6.19 3.75
CA ILE A 63 11.66 -5.48 3.39
C ILE A 63 11.12 -5.97 2.05
N ARG A 64 11.98 -6.19 1.05
CA ARG A 64 11.58 -6.76 -0.24
C ARG A 64 10.89 -8.12 -0.07
N GLU A 65 11.48 -9.01 0.74
CA GLU A 65 10.89 -10.31 1.07
C GLU A 65 9.58 -10.18 1.85
N MET A 66 9.51 -9.24 2.80
CA MET A 66 8.27 -8.93 3.52
C MET A 66 7.18 -8.49 2.55
N MET A 67 7.50 -7.57 1.62
CA MET A 67 6.57 -7.08 0.60
C MET A 67 6.07 -8.22 -0.29
N GLN A 68 6.97 -9.07 -0.77
CA GLN A 68 6.62 -10.27 -1.52
C GLN A 68 5.66 -11.17 -0.74
N LYS A 69 5.97 -11.46 0.53
CA LYS A 69 5.20 -12.41 1.33
C LYS A 69 3.84 -11.86 1.77
N VAL A 70 3.77 -10.61 2.21
CA VAL A 70 2.55 -10.01 2.76
C VAL A 70 1.61 -9.53 1.66
N TRP A 71 2.14 -8.86 0.65
CA TRP A 71 1.31 -8.18 -0.35
C TRP A 71 1.15 -9.00 -1.61
N ILE A 72 2.15 -9.77 -2.03
CA ILE A 72 2.02 -10.61 -3.22
C ILE A 72 1.40 -11.96 -2.85
N THR A 73 2.12 -12.78 -2.09
CA THR A 73 1.69 -14.16 -1.79
C THR A 73 0.40 -14.23 -0.99
N ARG A 74 0.25 -13.39 0.04
CA ARG A 74 -0.93 -13.44 0.91
C ARG A 74 -2.12 -12.64 0.42
N ARG A 75 -1.91 -11.67 -0.48
CA ARG A 75 -2.97 -10.73 -0.87
C ARG A 75 -3.26 -10.73 -2.37
N LEU A 76 -2.26 -10.61 -3.25
CA LEU A 76 -2.48 -10.64 -4.70
C LEU A 76 -2.85 -12.03 -5.21
N GLU A 77 -2.05 -13.06 -4.91
CA GLU A 77 -2.26 -14.41 -5.45
C GLU A 77 -3.67 -14.97 -5.20
N PRO A 78 -4.27 -14.85 -3.99
CA PRO A 78 -5.64 -15.28 -3.77
C PRO A 78 -6.67 -14.47 -4.57
N LEU A 79 -6.46 -13.16 -4.72
CA LEU A 79 -7.35 -12.31 -5.51
C LEU A 79 -7.34 -12.70 -6.99
N LEU A 80 -6.17 -13.05 -7.54
CA LEU A 80 -6.04 -13.50 -8.92
C LEU A 80 -6.74 -14.85 -9.17
N GLN A 81 -6.76 -15.75 -8.19
CA GLN A 81 -7.48 -17.03 -8.29
C GLN A 81 -9.01 -16.84 -8.35
N GLU A 82 -9.52 -15.78 -7.72
CA GLU A 82 -10.96 -15.49 -7.64
C GLU A 82 -11.43 -14.52 -8.75
N ALA A 83 -10.51 -13.77 -9.36
CA ALA A 83 -10.85 -12.78 -10.37
C ALA A 83 -11.08 -13.41 -11.75
N ALA A 84 -12.22 -13.11 -12.38
CA ALA A 84 -12.36 -13.27 -13.82
C ALA A 84 -11.48 -12.21 -14.48
N SER A 85 -10.56 -12.60 -15.37
CA SER A 85 -9.61 -11.71 -16.04
C SER A 85 -10.35 -10.67 -16.89
N PRO A 86 -10.55 -9.43 -16.42
CA PRO A 86 -11.26 -8.42 -17.19
C PRO A 86 -10.24 -7.66 -18.02
N GLU A 87 -10.59 -7.36 -19.27
CA GLU A 87 -9.84 -6.37 -20.03
C GLU A 87 -10.01 -5.02 -19.32
N THR A 88 -8.93 -4.56 -18.69
CA THR A 88 -8.93 -3.32 -17.91
C THR A 88 -8.59 -2.18 -18.85
N LEU A 89 -9.44 -1.16 -18.89
CA LEU A 89 -9.21 0.05 -19.66
C LEU A 89 -8.95 1.22 -18.71
N PHE A 90 -8.03 2.10 -19.09
CA PHE A 90 -7.73 3.31 -18.34
C PHE A 90 -8.25 4.54 -19.08
N GLU A 91 -9.00 5.40 -18.39
CA GLU A 91 -9.40 6.72 -18.88
C GLU A 91 -8.52 7.82 -18.26
N LEU A 92 -7.83 8.63 -19.07
CA LEU A 92 -7.10 9.82 -18.62
C LEU A 92 -8.05 10.83 -17.94
N CYS A 93 -7.66 11.28 -16.75
CA CYS A 93 -8.43 12.21 -15.93
C CYS A 93 -7.60 13.48 -15.62
N PRO A 94 -7.20 14.29 -16.61
CA PRO A 94 -6.28 15.41 -16.40
C PRO A 94 -6.79 16.44 -15.37
N ASN A 95 -8.11 16.62 -15.25
CA ASN A 95 -8.72 17.54 -14.27
C ASN A 95 -8.80 16.99 -12.83
N ALA A 96 -8.38 15.74 -12.61
CA ALA A 96 -8.34 15.11 -11.29
C ALA A 96 -7.03 15.37 -10.53
N VAL A 97 -6.03 15.97 -11.18
CA VAL A 97 -4.77 16.41 -10.56
C VAL A 97 -4.50 17.87 -10.89
N GLU A 98 -3.69 18.53 -10.08
CA GLU A 98 -3.17 19.86 -10.35
C GLU A 98 -1.72 19.77 -10.83
N HIS A 99 -1.42 20.25 -12.04
CA HIS A 99 -0.04 20.33 -12.50
C HIS A 99 0.60 21.66 -12.09
N PRO A 100 1.79 21.66 -11.47
CA PRO A 100 2.54 22.88 -11.18
C PRO A 100 2.80 23.75 -12.43
N TRP A 101 2.83 23.13 -13.61
CA TRP A 101 3.06 23.81 -14.90
C TRP A 101 1.80 23.98 -15.76
N ALA A 102 0.60 23.74 -15.20
CA ALA A 102 -0.66 23.88 -15.93
C ALA A 102 -0.87 25.27 -16.56
N ASN A 103 -0.26 26.31 -15.97
CA ASN A 103 -0.32 27.69 -16.46
C ASN A 103 0.76 28.04 -17.50
N ILE A 104 1.73 27.14 -17.73
CA ILE A 104 2.89 27.36 -18.61
C ILE A 104 2.75 26.53 -19.89
N VAL A 105 2.21 25.32 -19.77
CA VAL A 105 2.00 24.41 -20.90
C VAL A 105 0.57 24.59 -21.42
N ASP A 106 0.43 24.95 -22.70
CA ASP A 106 -0.87 24.98 -23.36
C ASP A 106 -1.40 23.54 -23.53
N THR A 107 -2.21 23.09 -22.57
CA THR A 107 -2.83 21.77 -22.56
C THR A 107 -4.10 21.69 -23.43
N SER A 108 -4.42 22.75 -24.19
CA SER A 108 -5.63 22.79 -25.05
C SER A 108 -5.63 21.72 -26.16
N ASP A 109 -4.47 21.15 -26.49
CA ASP A 109 -4.32 20.08 -27.49
C ASP A 109 -4.47 18.64 -26.93
N GLN A 110 -4.55 18.45 -25.59
CA GLN A 110 -4.69 17.13 -24.93
C GLN A 110 -6.13 16.58 -24.94
N LYS A 111 -6.87 16.84 -26.02
CA LYS A 111 -8.22 16.29 -26.24
C LYS A 111 -8.21 15.01 -27.10
N ARG A 112 -7.05 14.37 -27.23
CA ARG A 112 -6.84 13.24 -28.14
C ARG A 112 -6.55 11.97 -27.33
N GLU A 113 -7.52 11.06 -27.39
CA GLU A 113 -7.61 9.76 -26.71
C GLU A 113 -7.59 9.81 -25.18
N LEU A 114 -8.79 9.92 -24.60
CA LEU A 114 -8.99 9.74 -23.17
C LEU A 114 -8.83 8.27 -22.75
N LEU A 115 -8.93 7.29 -23.66
CA LEU A 115 -8.83 5.87 -23.33
C LEU A 115 -7.47 5.30 -23.74
N LEU A 116 -6.74 4.76 -22.78
CA LEU A 116 -5.45 4.10 -22.98
C LEU A 116 -5.68 2.59 -23.19
N VAL A 117 -6.04 2.22 -24.42
CA VAL A 117 -6.35 0.83 -24.78
C VAL A 117 -5.06 0.01 -24.86
N GLY A 118 -5.06 -1.19 -24.28
CA GLY A 118 -3.95 -2.13 -24.35
C GLY A 118 -2.71 -1.76 -23.55
N LYS A 119 -2.76 -0.69 -22.74
CA LYS A 119 -1.69 -0.34 -21.80
C LYS A 119 -1.88 -1.07 -20.48
N SER A 120 -0.79 -1.59 -19.93
CA SER A 120 -0.76 -2.04 -18.54
C SER A 120 -0.73 -0.84 -17.58
N LEU A 121 -1.05 -1.04 -16.29
CA LEU A 121 -0.90 0.03 -15.30
C LEU A 121 0.57 0.47 -15.18
N VAL A 122 1.52 -0.44 -15.37
CA VAL A 122 2.96 -0.16 -15.39
C VAL A 122 3.32 0.81 -16.51
N ASP A 123 2.81 0.59 -17.73
CA ASP A 123 3.06 1.50 -18.86
C ASP A 123 2.51 2.89 -18.56
N VAL A 124 1.28 2.96 -18.05
CA VAL A 124 0.64 4.22 -17.66
C VAL A 124 1.44 4.93 -16.56
N PHE A 125 1.89 4.20 -15.54
CA PHE A 125 2.69 4.74 -14.45
C PHE A 125 4.02 5.33 -14.94
N ASN A 126 4.71 4.63 -15.83
CA ASN A 126 5.96 5.09 -16.43
C ASN A 126 5.75 6.33 -17.33
N GLU A 127 4.68 6.35 -18.13
CA GLU A 127 4.32 7.53 -18.94
C GLU A 127 3.98 8.76 -18.09
N MET A 128 3.42 8.54 -16.90
CA MET A 128 3.19 9.57 -15.89
C MET A 128 4.39 9.76 -14.96
N GLN A 129 5.61 9.42 -15.40
CA GLN A 129 6.86 9.70 -14.70
C GLN A 129 6.86 9.22 -13.23
N GLY A 130 6.17 8.10 -12.97
CA GLY A 130 6.12 7.46 -11.66
C GLY A 130 5.25 8.16 -10.61
N ALA A 131 4.38 9.10 -10.98
CA ALA A 131 3.50 9.79 -10.03
C ALA A 131 2.05 9.84 -10.53
N LEU A 132 1.20 8.94 -10.02
CA LEU A 132 -0.11 8.63 -10.59
C LEU A 132 -1.23 8.59 -9.55
N LEU A 133 -2.35 9.25 -9.85
CA LEU A 133 -3.63 9.00 -9.18
C LEU A 133 -4.43 7.93 -9.95
N LEU A 134 -4.77 6.83 -9.27
CA LEU A 134 -5.61 5.76 -9.79
C LEU A 134 -7.02 5.84 -9.18
N LEU A 135 -7.99 6.24 -9.99
CA LEU A 135 -9.39 6.29 -9.63
C LEU A 135 -10.09 4.97 -10.03
N GLY A 136 -10.96 4.45 -9.18
CA GLY A 136 -11.71 3.23 -9.50
C GLY A 136 -12.93 3.02 -8.60
N GLU A 137 -14.02 2.56 -9.20
CA GLU A 137 -15.23 2.17 -8.49
C GLU A 137 -14.99 0.90 -7.64
N PRO A 138 -15.81 0.65 -6.60
CA PRO A 138 -15.68 -0.55 -5.78
C PRO A 138 -15.85 -1.80 -6.65
N GLY A 139 -14.91 -2.75 -6.53
CA GLY A 139 -14.96 -4.00 -7.27
C GLY A 139 -14.28 -3.98 -8.65
N VAL A 140 -13.74 -2.86 -9.12
CA VAL A 140 -13.00 -2.78 -10.42
C VAL A 140 -11.54 -3.20 -10.27
N ALA A 141 -11.25 -4.21 -9.46
CA ALA A 141 -9.91 -4.80 -9.30
C ALA A 141 -8.77 -3.79 -8.97
N ARG A 142 -9.06 -2.60 -8.41
CA ARG A 142 -8.04 -1.57 -8.12
C ARG A 142 -6.90 -2.09 -7.25
N THR A 143 -7.22 -2.81 -6.18
CA THR A 143 -6.21 -3.47 -5.32
C THR A 143 -5.40 -4.51 -6.08
N ILE A 144 -6.00 -5.24 -7.04
CA ILE A 144 -5.26 -6.20 -7.87
C ILE A 144 -4.25 -5.46 -8.74
N LEU A 145 -4.68 -4.40 -9.43
CA LEU A 145 -3.79 -3.62 -10.30
C LEU A 145 -2.69 -2.90 -9.52
N LEU A 146 -3.00 -2.34 -8.34
CA LEU A 146 -2.01 -1.77 -7.45
C LEU A 146 -0.97 -2.82 -7.03
N LEU A 147 -1.40 -4.03 -6.69
CA LEU A 147 -0.49 -5.09 -6.27
C LEU A 147 0.27 -5.72 -7.44
N ASP A 148 -0.29 -5.70 -8.64
CA ASP A 148 0.37 -6.10 -9.89
C ASP A 148 1.56 -5.17 -10.19
N ILE A 149 1.36 -3.84 -10.12
CA ILE A 149 2.49 -2.90 -10.25
C ILE A 149 3.49 -3.03 -9.10
N VAL A 150 3.05 -3.34 -7.88
CA VAL A 150 3.97 -3.63 -6.75
C VAL A 150 4.80 -4.89 -7.05
N GLN A 151 4.21 -5.95 -7.59
CA GLN A 151 4.93 -7.16 -7.98
C GLN A 151 6.01 -6.83 -9.01
N GLN A 152 5.65 -6.08 -10.06
CA GLN A 152 6.60 -5.65 -11.08
C GLN A 152 7.71 -4.76 -10.51
N ALA A 153 7.38 -3.84 -9.60
CA ALA A 153 8.36 -2.97 -8.93
C ALA A 153 9.29 -3.76 -7.99
N LEU A 154 8.84 -4.86 -7.39
CA LEU A 154 9.71 -5.74 -6.59
C LEU A 154 10.76 -6.47 -7.44
N GLU A 155 10.44 -6.77 -8.70
CA GLU A 155 11.40 -7.31 -9.66
C GLU A 155 12.45 -6.25 -10.03
N TRP A 156 12.03 -5.01 -10.30
CA TRP A 156 12.98 -3.92 -10.57
C TRP A 156 13.86 -3.62 -9.36
N ALA A 157 13.28 -3.68 -8.16
CA ALA A 157 13.97 -3.48 -6.90
C ALA A 157 15.04 -4.55 -6.58
N GLU A 158 15.29 -5.53 -7.45
CA GLU A 158 16.52 -6.33 -7.42
C GLU A 158 17.77 -5.50 -7.67
N ASP A 159 17.64 -4.46 -8.49
CA ASP A 159 18.64 -3.41 -8.63
C ASP A 159 18.56 -2.48 -7.38
N PRO A 160 19.66 -2.32 -6.62
CA PRO A 160 19.69 -1.44 -5.44
C PRO A 160 19.35 0.02 -5.74
N ASP A 161 19.58 0.48 -6.98
CA ASP A 161 19.30 1.85 -7.40
C ASP A 161 17.81 2.07 -7.74
N GLN A 162 17.04 1.00 -7.88
CA GLN A 162 15.60 1.10 -8.10
C GLN A 162 14.84 1.30 -6.78
N PRO A 163 13.78 2.12 -6.76
CA PRO A 163 12.98 2.31 -5.57
C PRO A 163 12.30 1.02 -5.10
N LEU A 164 12.25 0.82 -3.79
CA LEU A 164 11.54 -0.30 -3.17
C LEU A 164 10.06 0.05 -3.02
N PRO A 165 9.12 -0.74 -3.58
CA PRO A 165 7.69 -0.46 -3.41
C PRO A 165 7.24 -0.77 -1.99
N VAL A 166 6.47 0.15 -1.39
CA VAL A 166 5.84 -0.02 -0.08
C VAL A 166 4.36 0.31 -0.17
N VAL A 167 3.50 -0.65 0.18
CA VAL A 167 2.04 -0.48 0.17
C VAL A 167 1.59 0.13 1.48
N ILE A 168 0.82 1.20 1.45
CA ILE A 168 0.39 1.92 2.65
C ILE A 168 -1.12 2.15 2.57
N PRO A 169 -1.92 1.32 3.25
CA PRO A 169 -3.34 1.57 3.43
C PRO A 169 -3.58 2.92 4.12
N MET A 170 -4.33 3.80 3.45
CA MET A 170 -4.61 5.15 3.91
C MET A 170 -5.57 5.20 5.10
N GLY A 171 -6.25 4.09 5.40
CA GLY A 171 -6.97 3.92 6.66
C GLY A 171 -6.08 4.07 7.91
N TRP A 172 -4.75 3.97 7.77
CA TRP A 172 -3.81 4.22 8.86
C TRP A 172 -3.50 5.70 9.12
N TRP A 173 -3.89 6.60 8.21
CA TRP A 173 -3.75 8.05 8.42
C TRP A 173 -4.79 8.55 9.42
N THR A 174 -4.38 8.68 10.68
CA THR A 174 -5.29 9.08 11.78
C THR A 174 -4.94 10.43 12.39
N ASN A 175 -3.67 10.86 12.33
CA ASN A 175 -3.22 12.11 12.92
C ASN A 175 -2.91 13.20 11.89
N THR A 176 -3.94 13.98 11.54
CA THR A 176 -3.84 15.10 10.58
C THR A 176 -2.92 16.26 10.98
N LYS A 177 -2.35 16.27 12.20
CA LYS A 177 -1.42 17.32 12.66
C LYS A 177 0.05 16.97 12.43
N GLN A 178 0.35 15.71 12.15
CA GLN A 178 1.70 15.25 11.83
C GLN A 178 1.99 15.54 10.35
N SER A 179 3.23 15.85 10.00
CA SER A 179 3.62 15.93 8.58
C SER A 179 3.53 14.54 7.94
N PHE A 180 3.33 14.51 6.62
CA PHE A 180 3.23 13.25 5.91
C PHE A 180 4.53 12.43 5.99
N ALA A 181 5.70 13.08 5.87
CA ALA A 181 7.00 12.44 6.03
C ALA A 181 7.17 11.74 7.40
N GLU A 182 6.89 12.44 8.50
CA GLU A 182 7.02 11.87 9.84
C GLU A 182 6.01 10.73 10.08
N TRP A 183 4.81 10.86 9.50
CA TRP A 183 3.83 9.78 9.55
C TRP A 183 4.32 8.55 8.77
N LEU A 184 4.87 8.72 7.56
CA LEU A 184 5.47 7.64 6.79
C LEU A 184 6.58 6.95 7.60
N VAL A 185 7.49 7.71 8.22
CA VAL A 185 8.55 7.13 9.06
C VAL A 185 7.98 6.31 10.23
N THR A 186 6.91 6.78 10.88
CA THR A 186 6.22 6.00 11.90
C THR A 186 5.63 4.71 11.34
N ILE A 187 4.93 4.77 10.20
CA ILE A 187 4.33 3.59 9.56
C ILE A 187 5.41 2.59 9.11
N LEU A 188 6.47 3.06 8.46
CA LEU A 188 7.60 2.25 8.01
C LEU A 188 8.29 1.57 9.20
N ASN A 189 8.37 2.24 10.34
CA ASN A 189 8.90 1.64 11.56
C ASN A 189 7.96 0.61 12.20
N GLU A 190 6.70 0.98 12.41
CA GLU A 190 5.75 0.16 13.16
C GLU A 190 5.21 -1.03 12.36
N LYS A 191 5.01 -0.87 11.04
CA LYS A 191 4.39 -1.87 10.17
C LYS A 191 5.42 -2.66 9.36
N TYR A 192 6.54 -2.03 9.01
CA TYR A 192 7.57 -2.62 8.14
C TYR A 192 8.90 -2.88 8.85
N ALA A 193 9.00 -2.59 10.15
CA ALA A 193 10.21 -2.79 10.97
C ALA A 193 11.45 -2.04 10.46
N ILE A 194 11.27 -1.02 9.62
CA ILE A 194 12.36 -0.18 9.12
C ILE A 194 12.80 0.75 10.23
N ARG A 195 14.10 0.84 10.52
CA ARG A 195 14.58 1.81 11.52
C ARG A 195 14.23 3.21 11.06
N LYS A 196 13.81 4.07 12.00
CA LYS A 196 13.46 5.47 11.67
C LYS A 196 14.58 6.20 10.93
N THR A 197 15.83 5.95 11.30
CA THR A 197 17.01 6.53 10.61
C THR A 197 17.08 6.11 9.14
N SER A 198 16.94 4.81 8.85
CA SER A 198 16.94 4.30 7.48
C SER A 198 15.71 4.83 6.72
N ALA A 199 14.54 4.88 7.37
CA ALA A 199 13.31 5.39 6.75
C ALA A 199 13.43 6.86 6.33
N HIS A 200 13.99 7.73 7.19
CA HIS A 200 14.28 9.12 6.82
C HIS A 200 15.22 9.19 5.62
N GLU A 201 16.37 8.53 5.72
CA GLU A 201 17.39 8.56 4.68
C GLU A 201 16.83 8.06 3.33
N TRP A 202 16.07 6.98 3.34
CA TRP A 202 15.52 6.41 2.11
C TRP A 202 14.38 7.25 1.52
N LEU A 203 13.58 7.94 2.35
CA LEU A 203 12.60 8.92 1.88
C LEU A 203 13.27 10.15 1.26
N ASP A 204 14.32 10.68 1.90
CA ASP A 204 15.07 11.85 1.40
C ASP A 204 15.80 11.56 0.09
N ASN A 205 16.24 10.31 -0.11
CA ASN A 205 16.92 9.88 -1.33
C ASN A 205 15.97 9.28 -2.40
N GLY A 206 14.65 9.31 -2.18
CA GLY A 206 13.68 8.81 -3.17
C GLY A 206 13.77 7.29 -3.42
N LEU A 207 14.26 6.52 -2.45
CA LEU A 207 14.46 5.07 -2.56
C LEU A 207 13.20 4.24 -2.31
N PHE A 208 12.05 4.90 -2.15
CA PHE A 208 10.74 4.24 -2.05
C PHE A 208 9.83 4.60 -3.21
N MET A 209 9.09 3.60 -3.68
CA MET A 209 7.86 3.80 -4.44
C MET A 209 6.66 3.67 -3.49
N LEU A 210 5.99 4.79 -3.22
CA LEU A 210 4.89 4.86 -2.26
C LEU A 210 3.57 4.44 -2.92
N CYS A 211 3.01 3.31 -2.47
CA CYS A 211 1.75 2.76 -2.98
C CYS A 211 0.62 3.02 -1.97
N LEU A 212 0.00 4.20 -2.04
CA LEU A 212 -1.00 4.68 -1.09
C LEU A 212 -2.39 4.14 -1.44
N ASP A 213 -2.89 3.16 -0.70
CA ASP A 213 -4.13 2.44 -1.03
C ASP A 213 -5.36 3.00 -0.30
N ASP A 214 -6.47 3.12 -1.02
CA ASP A 214 -7.79 3.52 -0.52
C ASP A 214 -7.88 4.83 0.30
N LEU A 215 -7.60 5.99 -0.31
CA LEU A 215 -7.80 7.29 0.36
C LEU A 215 -9.23 7.51 0.93
N GLU A 216 -10.24 6.85 0.38
CA GLU A 216 -11.62 6.92 0.87
C GLU A 216 -11.81 6.34 2.27
N GLN A 217 -10.91 5.46 2.75
CA GLN A 217 -10.95 4.94 4.11
C GLN A 217 -10.78 6.04 5.17
N ILE A 218 -10.22 7.19 4.78
CA ILE A 218 -10.23 8.40 5.62
C ILE A 218 -11.66 8.94 5.64
N GLY A 219 -12.40 8.59 6.70
CA GLY A 219 -13.87 8.69 6.71
C GLY A 219 -14.46 10.10 6.61
N LYS A 220 -13.74 11.17 6.97
CA LYS A 220 -14.23 12.56 6.89
C LYS A 220 -13.58 13.30 5.73
N ASP A 221 -14.37 13.91 4.86
CA ASP A 221 -13.87 14.67 3.70
C ASP A 221 -12.86 15.76 4.07
N LYS A 222 -13.05 16.44 5.20
CA LYS A 222 -12.07 17.43 5.71
C LYS A 222 -10.72 16.80 6.07
N GLN A 223 -10.73 15.58 6.63
CA GLN A 223 -9.51 14.86 6.98
C GLN A 223 -8.83 14.30 5.73
N ARG A 224 -9.61 13.82 4.75
CA ARG A 224 -9.11 13.37 3.45
C ARG A 224 -8.49 14.54 2.67
N ALA A 225 -9.13 15.70 2.66
CA ALA A 225 -8.58 16.92 2.08
C ALA A 225 -7.26 17.33 2.75
N ALA A 226 -7.19 17.30 4.09
CA ALA A 226 -5.96 17.56 4.82
C ALA A 226 -4.85 16.54 4.49
N CYS A 227 -5.21 15.26 4.30
CA CYS A 227 -4.27 14.24 3.84
C CYS A 227 -3.75 14.52 2.43
N ILE A 228 -4.63 14.93 1.50
CA ILE A 228 -4.23 15.32 0.13
C ILE A 228 -3.25 16.50 0.18
N THR A 229 -3.54 17.52 1.01
CA THR A 229 -2.60 18.63 1.22
C THR A 229 -1.26 18.15 1.75
N ALA A 230 -1.25 17.27 2.76
CA ALA A 230 -0.01 16.75 3.34
C ALA A 230 0.80 15.89 2.34
N ILE A 231 0.13 15.13 1.48
CA ILE A 231 0.77 14.38 0.38
C ILE A 231 1.42 15.35 -0.62
N ASN A 232 0.71 16.43 -0.99
CA ASN A 232 1.24 17.44 -1.90
C ASN A 232 2.48 18.12 -1.30
N ASP A 233 2.42 18.53 -0.03
CA ASP A 233 3.54 19.17 0.66
C ASP A 233 4.77 18.23 0.66
N PHE A 234 4.57 16.95 0.98
CA PHE A 234 5.63 15.94 0.89
C PHE A 234 6.19 15.78 -0.52
N TYR A 235 5.33 15.71 -1.54
CA TYR A 235 5.78 15.55 -2.93
C TYR A 235 6.60 16.77 -3.40
N GLN A 236 6.23 17.98 -2.97
CA GLN A 236 7.02 19.18 -3.27
C GLN A 236 8.37 19.21 -2.53
N GLU A 237 8.42 18.73 -1.29
CA GLU A 237 9.64 18.71 -0.47
C GLU A 237 10.63 17.62 -0.91
N HIS A 238 10.13 16.45 -1.33
CA HIS A 238 10.94 15.28 -1.67
C HIS A 238 11.13 15.07 -3.19
N GLY A 239 10.56 15.94 -4.03
CA GLY A 239 10.75 15.93 -5.47
C GLY A 239 10.04 14.78 -6.19
N LEU A 240 10.69 14.17 -7.18
CA LEU A 240 10.10 13.14 -8.06
C LEU A 240 9.96 11.75 -7.39
N THR A 241 9.59 11.71 -6.11
CA THR A 241 9.32 10.46 -5.39
C THR A 241 8.25 9.66 -6.13
N GLN A 242 8.56 8.41 -6.45
CA GLN A 242 7.61 7.54 -7.12
C GLN A 242 6.41 7.28 -6.21
N MET A 243 5.20 7.50 -6.70
CA MET A 243 3.98 7.42 -5.91
C MET A 243 2.78 7.01 -6.77
N ILE A 244 2.02 6.03 -6.30
CA ILE A 244 0.68 5.74 -6.81
C ILE A 244 -0.32 5.91 -5.68
N VAL A 245 -1.41 6.64 -5.94
CA VAL A 245 -2.46 6.92 -4.97
C VAL A 245 -3.79 6.40 -5.48
N CYS A 246 -4.43 5.53 -4.71
CA CYS A 246 -5.71 4.94 -5.06
C CYS A 246 -6.86 5.67 -4.36
N CYS A 247 -7.94 5.98 -5.10
CA CYS A 247 -9.15 6.50 -4.46
C CYS A 247 -10.43 6.18 -5.24
N HIS A 248 -11.56 6.10 -4.52
CA HIS A 248 -12.89 6.07 -5.11
C HIS A 248 -13.23 7.43 -5.77
N PRO A 249 -13.69 7.48 -7.03
CA PRO A 249 -13.94 8.72 -7.78
C PRO A 249 -14.80 9.73 -7.02
N THR A 250 -15.98 9.33 -6.55
CA THR A 250 -16.90 10.21 -5.81
C THR A 250 -16.34 10.70 -4.48
N SER A 251 -15.57 9.86 -3.78
CA SER A 251 -14.96 10.23 -2.50
C SER A 251 -13.83 11.23 -2.70
N TYR A 252 -13.07 11.06 -3.78
CA TYR A 252 -12.03 11.99 -4.17
C TYR A 252 -12.61 13.34 -4.59
N GLU A 253 -13.64 13.33 -5.45
CA GLU A 253 -14.30 14.55 -5.93
C GLU A 253 -14.90 15.37 -4.77
N ALA A 254 -15.55 14.71 -3.80
CA ALA A 254 -16.15 15.34 -2.64
C ALA A 254 -15.16 16.17 -1.79
N THR A 255 -13.87 15.83 -1.78
CA THR A 255 -12.86 16.57 -1.01
C THR A 255 -12.63 17.99 -1.52
N LYS A 256 -12.86 18.23 -2.83
CA LYS A 256 -12.46 19.42 -3.59
C LYS A 256 -10.95 19.73 -3.60
N ALA A 257 -10.14 18.99 -2.85
CA ALA A 257 -8.68 19.04 -2.94
C ALA A 257 -8.22 18.20 -4.14
N ARG A 258 -7.07 18.55 -4.71
CA ARG A 258 -6.46 17.83 -5.83
C ARG A 258 -5.01 17.51 -5.51
N LEU A 259 -4.63 16.28 -5.82
CA LEU A 259 -3.24 15.84 -5.74
C LEU A 259 -2.42 16.55 -6.82
N GLN A 260 -1.17 16.87 -6.48
CA GLN A 260 -0.21 17.52 -7.37
C GLN A 260 0.75 16.50 -7.98
N LEU A 261 0.17 15.48 -8.64
CA LEU A 261 0.91 14.40 -9.30
C LEU A 261 1.02 14.63 -10.81
N GLN A 262 1.76 13.76 -11.49
CA GLN A 262 2.05 13.86 -12.94
C GLN A 262 0.93 13.36 -13.83
N GLY A 263 0.00 12.57 -13.30
CA GLY A 263 -1.20 12.19 -14.03
C GLY A 263 -2.27 11.57 -13.15
N ALA A 264 -3.44 11.40 -13.75
CA ALA A 264 -4.52 10.62 -13.16
C ALA A 264 -5.21 9.78 -14.22
N VAL A 265 -5.61 8.57 -13.85
CA VAL A 265 -6.44 7.69 -14.68
C VAL A 265 -7.59 7.11 -13.87
N ALA A 266 -8.70 6.84 -14.54
CA ALA A 266 -9.83 6.10 -13.99
C ALA A 266 -9.93 4.71 -14.63
N LEU A 267 -10.14 3.70 -13.79
CA LEU A 267 -10.44 2.35 -14.23
C LEU A 267 -11.82 2.27 -14.85
N LYS A 268 -11.91 1.63 -16.02
CA LYS A 268 -13.15 1.30 -16.71
C LYS A 268 -13.24 -0.20 -16.88
N THR A 269 -14.41 -0.74 -16.56
CA THR A 269 -14.79 -2.08 -16.99
C THR A 269 -15.13 -2.03 -18.48
N ALA A 270 -14.55 -2.94 -19.26
CA ALA A 270 -15.06 -3.22 -20.60
C ALA A 270 -16.52 -3.70 -20.47
N ALA A 271 -17.43 -3.04 -21.20
CA ALA A 271 -18.86 -3.34 -21.20
C ALA A 271 -19.20 -4.61 -21.98
#